data_AF-A0AAV5WZM2-F1
#
_entry.id   AF-A0AAV5WZM2-F1
#
_cell.length_a   1.000
_cell.length_b   1.000
_cell.length_c   1.000
_cell.angle_alpha   90.00
_cell.angle_beta   90.00
_cell.angle_gamma   90.00
#
_symmetry.space_group_name_H-M   'P 1'
#
loop_
_entity.id
_entity.type
_entity.pdbx_description
1 polymer ?
#
loop_
_entity_poly.entity_id
_entity_poly.type
_entity_poly.pdbx_seq_one_letter_code
_entity_poly.pdbx_strand_id
1 'polypeptide(L)'
;FCNFNPFKRSVVSTNPDFAEINSMLQEYKSAEQGVSGSNVFGFQGLDRFERRDRAVDLLTFFSTKLTEAQKEPALYKIEEMVTECLFAGTTCDPGAIVVVSDPVYGHCFVYRAVNQTITRAGLAHGLRLILTSNLANSLTFETDFLPTTSRIGIRMTVNDEGSIVSLDTHGFNIGVGFQTSVALSKALTERAKEPYGTCVDEMSNGTNYYSDL
;
A
#
# COMPACT_ATOMS: atom_id res chain seq x y z
N PHE A 1 -2.50 4.15 4.58
CA PHE A 1 -1.81 4.75 3.42
C PHE A 1 -0.55 3.95 3.16
N CYS A 2 -0.15 3.79 1.90
CA CYS A 2 0.95 2.91 1.49
C CYS A 2 1.72 3.52 0.32
N ASN A 3 2.99 3.16 0.18
CA ASN A 3 3.79 3.57 -0.96
C ASN A 3 3.36 2.78 -2.20
N PHE A 4 3.37 3.41 -3.39
CA PHE A 4 3.17 2.65 -4.64
C PHE A 4 4.32 1.69 -4.95
N ASN A 5 5.49 1.91 -4.38
CA ASN A 5 6.59 0.96 -4.41
C ASN A 5 6.50 0.04 -3.18
N PRO A 6 6.28 -1.27 -3.33
CA PRO A 6 6.11 -2.17 -2.18
C PRO A 6 7.45 -2.52 -1.50
N PHE A 7 8.54 -2.62 -2.27
CA PHE A 7 9.84 -3.03 -1.76
C PHE A 7 10.98 -2.16 -2.30
N LYS A 8 11.98 -1.92 -1.46
CA LYS A 8 13.21 -1.21 -1.80
C LYS A 8 14.06 -2.02 -2.78
N ARG A 9 14.28 -1.50 -3.98
CA ARG A 9 15.04 -2.17 -5.05
C ARG A 9 16.45 -2.55 -4.60
N SER A 10 17.12 -1.67 -3.87
CA SER A 10 18.48 -1.85 -3.32
C SER A 10 18.60 -3.12 -2.47
N VAL A 11 17.57 -3.41 -1.67
CA VAL A 11 17.49 -4.62 -0.85
C VAL A 11 17.11 -5.83 -1.70
N VAL A 12 16.08 -5.70 -2.54
CA VAL A 12 15.63 -6.78 -3.45
C VAL A 12 16.75 -7.24 -4.39
N SER A 13 17.66 -6.35 -4.81
CA SER A 13 18.79 -6.72 -5.68
C SER A 13 19.90 -7.50 -4.98
N THR A 14 20.03 -7.38 -3.67
CA THR A 14 21.22 -7.84 -2.93
C THR A 14 20.91 -8.95 -1.93
N ASN A 15 19.69 -8.99 -1.39
CA ASN A 15 19.29 -9.99 -0.41
C ASN A 15 18.94 -11.34 -1.10
N PRO A 16 19.56 -12.47 -0.69
CA PRO A 16 19.29 -13.79 -1.27
C PRO A 16 17.86 -14.28 -1.10
N ASP A 17 17.12 -13.85 -0.06
CA ASP A 17 15.70 -14.20 0.13
C ASP A 17 14.86 -13.74 -1.07
N PHE A 18 15.27 -12.65 -1.74
CA PHE A 18 14.59 -12.07 -2.89
C PHE A 18 15.13 -12.57 -4.24
N ALA A 19 15.94 -13.63 -4.28
CA ALA A 19 16.59 -14.08 -5.52
C ALA A 19 15.59 -14.39 -6.66
N GLU A 20 14.48 -15.06 -6.36
CA GLU A 20 13.43 -15.37 -7.34
C GLU A 20 12.77 -14.09 -7.88
N ILE A 21 12.44 -13.15 -6.98
CA ILE A 21 11.88 -11.83 -7.33
C ILE A 21 12.87 -11.02 -8.16
N ASN A 22 14.14 -10.97 -7.77
CA ASN A 22 15.18 -10.23 -8.49
C ASN A 22 15.39 -10.77 -9.90
N SER A 23 15.40 -12.11 -10.06
CA SER A 23 15.47 -12.76 -11.37
C SER A 23 14.28 -12.38 -12.26
N MET A 24 13.07 -12.44 -11.71
CA MET A 24 11.84 -12.03 -12.40
C MET A 24 11.91 -10.56 -12.85
N LEU A 25 12.33 -9.64 -11.96
CA LEU A 25 12.45 -8.22 -12.28
C LEU A 25 13.50 -7.93 -13.37
N GLN A 26 14.59 -8.71 -13.42
CA GLN A 26 15.60 -8.59 -14.47
C GLN A 26 15.07 -9.08 -15.84
N GLU A 27 14.33 -10.18 -15.87
CA GLU A 27 13.69 -10.67 -17.09
C GLU A 27 12.64 -9.66 -17.59
N TYR A 28 11.81 -9.13 -16.69
CA TYR A 28 10.84 -8.07 -17.00
C TYR A 28 11.50 -6.83 -17.61
N LYS A 29 12.57 -6.32 -16.98
CA LYS A 29 13.31 -5.15 -17.47
C LYS A 29 13.93 -5.40 -18.84
N SER A 30 14.46 -6.60 -19.08
CA SER A 30 15.04 -6.98 -20.37
C SER A 30 13.97 -7.04 -21.47
N ALA A 31 12.80 -7.59 -21.15
CA ALA A 31 11.66 -7.65 -22.05
C ALA A 31 11.09 -6.25 -22.37
N GLU A 32 11.06 -5.31 -21.41
CA GLU A 32 10.73 -3.90 -21.68
C GLU A 32 11.71 -3.22 -22.63
N GLN A 33 13.00 -3.57 -22.57
CA GLN A 33 14.03 -3.04 -23.45
C GLN A 33 14.06 -3.72 -24.84
N GLY A 34 13.17 -4.69 -25.09
CA GLY A 34 13.13 -5.43 -26.35
C GLY A 34 14.31 -6.38 -26.54
N VAL A 35 15.03 -6.70 -25.46
CA VAL A 35 16.15 -7.65 -25.51
C VAL A 35 15.59 -9.07 -25.43
N SER A 36 15.84 -9.87 -26.46
CA SER A 36 15.51 -11.30 -26.43
C SER A 36 16.42 -12.02 -25.42
N GLY A 37 15.80 -12.72 -24.46
CA GLY A 37 16.52 -13.41 -23.38
C GLY A 37 15.77 -14.67 -22.92
N SER A 38 15.93 -15.00 -21.65
CA SER A 38 15.09 -15.99 -20.96
C SER A 38 13.60 -15.60 -21.03
N ASN A 39 12.72 -16.59 -21.02
CA ASN A 39 11.27 -16.41 -20.93
C ASN A 39 10.67 -17.32 -19.82
N VAL A 40 11.40 -17.46 -18.71
CA VAL A 40 11.01 -18.32 -17.58
C VAL A 40 9.74 -17.80 -16.94
N PHE A 41 9.58 -16.48 -16.88
CA PHE A 41 8.42 -15.83 -16.26
C PHE A 41 7.35 -15.46 -17.29
N GLY A 42 7.61 -15.59 -18.59
CA GLY A 42 6.62 -15.45 -19.65
C GLY A 42 6.35 -14.01 -20.08
N PHE A 43 7.37 -13.14 -20.09
CA PHE A 43 7.23 -11.73 -20.48
C PHE A 43 7.35 -11.46 -21.98
N GLN A 44 7.87 -12.41 -22.76
CA GLN A 44 8.07 -12.25 -24.20
C GLN A 44 6.74 -12.36 -24.96
N GLY A 45 6.58 -11.56 -26.03
CA GLY A 45 5.40 -11.56 -26.88
C GLY A 45 4.17 -10.87 -26.30
N LEU A 46 4.17 -10.53 -25.01
CA LEU A 46 3.14 -9.73 -24.36
C LEU A 46 3.26 -8.25 -24.74
N ASP A 47 2.15 -7.54 -24.80
CA ASP A 47 2.17 -6.09 -24.90
C ASP A 47 2.69 -5.42 -23.61
N ARG A 48 2.87 -4.09 -23.64
CA ARG A 48 3.42 -3.35 -22.50
C ARG A 48 2.55 -3.46 -21.24
N PHE A 49 1.23 -3.44 -21.37
CA PHE A 49 0.29 -3.47 -20.25
C PHE A 49 0.18 -4.89 -19.70
N GLU A 50 -0.03 -5.88 -20.57
CA GLU A 50 -0.11 -7.30 -20.20
C GLU A 50 1.16 -7.78 -19.49
N ARG A 51 2.33 -7.40 -20.02
CA ARG A 51 3.63 -7.76 -19.43
C ARG A 51 3.77 -7.21 -18.02
N ARG A 52 3.31 -5.97 -17.83
CA ARG A 52 3.39 -5.29 -16.54
C ARG A 52 2.41 -5.91 -15.54
N ASP A 53 1.16 -6.13 -15.93
CA ASP A 53 0.15 -6.74 -15.05
C ASP A 53 0.64 -8.11 -14.58
N ARG A 54 1.17 -8.92 -15.50
CA ARG A 54 1.82 -10.19 -15.18
C ARG A 54 2.98 -10.04 -14.20
N ALA A 55 3.83 -9.03 -14.37
CA ALA A 55 4.98 -8.81 -13.50
C ALA A 55 4.56 -8.40 -12.08
N VAL A 56 3.48 -7.61 -11.95
CA VAL A 56 2.88 -7.25 -10.67
C VAL A 56 2.26 -8.47 -10.00
N ASP A 57 1.51 -9.29 -10.74
CA ASP A 57 0.92 -10.53 -10.22
C ASP A 57 1.99 -11.51 -9.72
N LEU A 58 3.06 -11.69 -10.50
CA LEU A 58 4.19 -12.53 -10.09
C LEU A 58 4.92 -11.97 -8.87
N LEU A 59 5.09 -10.65 -8.77
CA LEU A 59 5.69 -10.02 -7.60
C LEU A 59 4.87 -10.32 -6.34
N THR A 60 3.54 -10.15 -6.40
CA THR A 60 2.63 -10.48 -5.31
C THR A 60 2.66 -11.98 -4.98
N PHE A 61 2.64 -12.84 -5.99
CA PHE A 61 2.73 -14.28 -5.79
C PHE A 61 4.03 -14.69 -5.09
N PHE A 62 5.18 -14.22 -5.56
CA PHE A 62 6.46 -14.55 -4.95
C PHE A 62 6.62 -13.91 -3.56
N SER A 63 6.07 -12.71 -3.32
CA SER A 63 6.11 -12.09 -1.99
C SER A 63 5.34 -12.88 -0.95
N THR A 64 4.28 -13.60 -1.33
CA THR A 64 3.52 -14.48 -0.44
C THR A 64 4.30 -15.72 0.01
N LYS A 65 5.32 -16.13 -0.75
CA LYS A 65 6.21 -17.25 -0.36
C LYS A 65 7.20 -16.86 0.76
N LEU A 66 7.42 -15.57 0.96
CA LEU A 66 8.35 -15.05 1.97
C LEU A 66 7.64 -14.88 3.31
N THR A 67 8.35 -15.13 4.40
CA THR A 67 7.88 -14.79 5.74
C THR A 67 7.95 -13.27 5.97
N GLU A 68 7.18 -12.74 6.93
CA GLU A 68 7.26 -11.31 7.28
C GLU A 68 8.68 -10.90 7.67
N ALA A 69 9.42 -11.75 8.41
CA ALA A 69 10.79 -11.48 8.80
C ALA A 69 11.76 -11.38 7.60
N GLN A 70 11.53 -12.15 6.54
CA GLN A 70 12.31 -12.07 5.30
C GLN A 70 11.96 -10.81 4.49
N LYS A 71 10.69 -10.38 4.55
CA LYS A 71 10.22 -9.17 3.86
C LYS A 71 10.70 -7.89 4.53
N GLU A 72 10.76 -7.87 5.86
CA GLU A 72 11.06 -6.71 6.71
C GLU A 72 12.21 -5.82 6.22
N PRO A 73 13.37 -6.34 5.80
CA PRO A 73 14.48 -5.48 5.36
C PRO A 73 14.16 -4.67 4.11
N ALA A 74 13.30 -5.19 3.23
CA ALA A 74 12.94 -4.54 1.96
C ALA A 74 11.72 -3.61 2.10
N LEU A 75 10.99 -3.67 3.22
CA LEU A 75 9.80 -2.88 3.46
C LEU A 75 10.14 -1.46 3.94
N TYR A 76 9.21 -0.54 3.72
CA TYR A 76 9.31 0.82 4.22
C TYR A 76 8.90 0.88 5.69
N LYS A 77 9.62 1.71 6.46
CA LYS A 77 9.30 2.03 7.85
C LYS A 77 8.55 3.35 7.94
N ILE A 78 7.88 3.56 9.07
CA ILE A 78 7.06 4.76 9.29
C ILE A 78 7.90 6.03 9.21
N GLU A 79 9.12 6.01 9.75
CA GLU A 79 10.02 7.16 9.80
C GLU A 79 10.53 7.56 8.41
N GLU A 80 10.51 6.63 7.45
CA GLU A 80 10.89 6.88 6.07
C GLU A 80 9.75 7.50 5.24
N MET A 81 8.51 7.30 5.69
CA MET A 81 7.31 7.71 4.95
C MET A 81 6.57 8.89 5.56
N VAL A 82 6.63 9.10 6.88
CA VAL A 82 5.92 10.19 7.57
C VAL A 82 6.93 11.15 8.16
N THR A 83 6.97 12.35 7.60
CA THR A 83 7.84 13.44 8.07
C THR A 83 7.14 14.32 9.10
N GLU A 84 5.83 14.52 8.96
CA GLU A 84 5.02 15.28 9.91
C GLU A 84 3.65 14.60 10.05
N CYS A 85 3.17 14.46 11.28
CA CYS A 85 1.79 14.07 11.57
C CYS A 85 1.21 15.01 12.62
N LEU A 86 0.14 15.71 12.24
CA LEU A 86 -0.61 16.60 13.11
C LEU A 86 -2.09 16.21 13.08
N PHE A 87 -2.72 16.16 14.23
CA PHE A 87 -4.17 16.10 14.35
C PHE A 87 -4.65 17.27 15.20
N ALA A 88 -5.56 18.08 14.64
CA ALA A 88 -6.08 19.28 15.30
C ALA A 88 -4.98 20.23 15.86
N GLY A 89 -3.85 20.33 15.14
CA GLY A 89 -2.70 21.16 15.52
C GLY A 89 -1.76 20.55 16.56
N THR A 90 -2.03 19.33 17.02
CA THR A 90 -1.17 18.58 17.95
C THR A 90 -0.43 17.46 17.24
N THR A 91 0.83 17.23 17.61
CA THR A 91 1.61 16.11 17.07
C THR A 91 0.93 14.79 17.39
N CYS A 92 0.77 13.94 16.37
CA CYS A 92 0.20 12.61 16.55
C CYS A 92 1.05 11.76 17.51
N ASP A 93 0.37 10.92 18.30
CA ASP A 93 1.04 9.84 19.02
C ASP A 93 1.59 8.81 18.00
N PRO A 94 2.89 8.48 18.03
CA PRO A 94 3.45 7.41 17.19
C PRO A 94 2.73 6.07 17.39
N GLY A 95 2.24 5.78 18.61
CA GLY A 95 1.47 4.57 18.90
C GLY A 95 0.10 4.51 18.23
N ALA A 96 -0.41 5.65 17.74
CA ALA A 96 -1.66 5.71 16.97
C ALA A 96 -1.48 5.26 15.52
N ILE A 97 -0.26 5.06 15.04
CA ILE A 97 -0.01 4.55 13.68
C ILE A 97 0.36 3.08 13.76
N VAL A 98 -0.51 2.23 13.21
CA VAL A 98 -0.29 0.78 13.15
C VAL A 98 0.18 0.37 11.76
N VAL A 99 1.09 -0.61 11.72
CA VAL A 99 1.57 -1.22 10.48
C VAL A 99 0.61 -2.35 10.08
N VAL A 100 0.26 -2.39 8.80
CA VAL A 100 -0.53 -3.46 8.18
C VAL A 100 0.21 -3.91 6.93
N SER A 101 0.43 -5.21 6.79
CA SER A 101 1.03 -5.79 5.59
C SER A 101 -0.03 -5.96 4.51
N ASP A 102 0.23 -5.39 3.34
CA ASP A 102 -0.59 -5.53 2.14
C ASP A 102 0.19 -6.31 1.07
N PRO A 103 -0.42 -7.32 0.42
CA PRO A 103 0.28 -8.17 -0.54
C PRO A 103 0.70 -7.44 -1.82
N VAL A 104 0.08 -6.31 -2.14
CA VAL A 104 0.35 -5.50 -3.34
C VAL A 104 1.27 -4.32 -3.01
N TYR A 105 1.01 -3.63 -1.90
CA TYR A 105 1.70 -2.38 -1.53
C TYR A 105 2.77 -2.55 -0.44
N GLY A 106 2.98 -3.75 0.10
CA GLY A 106 3.94 -3.99 1.18
C GLY A 106 3.46 -3.40 2.50
N HIS A 107 4.31 -2.66 3.21
CA HIS A 107 3.93 -2.03 4.46
C HIS A 107 3.03 -0.82 4.23
N CYS A 108 1.84 -0.90 4.82
CA CYS A 108 0.87 0.16 4.91
C CYS A 108 0.79 0.66 6.35
N PHE A 109 0.51 1.95 6.49
CA PHE A 109 0.37 2.60 7.79
C PHE A 109 -1.05 3.10 7.97
N VAL A 110 -1.68 2.72 9.08
CA VAL A 110 -3.05 3.10 9.41
C VAL A 110 -3.01 3.99 10.63
N TYR A 111 -3.43 5.23 10.45
CA TYR A 111 -3.64 6.13 11.57
C TYR A 111 -4.97 5.80 12.25
N ARG A 112 -4.90 5.31 13.49
CA ARG A 112 -6.04 5.01 14.35
C ARG A 112 -6.04 5.99 15.51
N ALA A 113 -6.80 7.06 15.36
CA ALA A 113 -7.03 8.00 16.43
C ALA A 113 -7.99 7.41 17.47
N VAL A 114 -7.45 6.89 18.58
CA VAL A 114 -8.27 6.44 19.70
C VAL A 114 -8.76 7.67 20.46
N ASN A 115 -10.08 7.79 20.68
CA ASN A 115 -10.73 8.88 21.43
C ASN A 115 -10.54 10.30 20.89
N GLN A 116 -10.22 10.49 19.61
CA GLN A 116 -10.17 11.82 19.01
C GLN A 116 -11.44 12.10 18.22
N THR A 117 -12.12 13.20 18.55
CA THR A 117 -13.34 13.63 17.86
C THR A 117 -13.12 15.00 17.23
N ILE A 118 -13.58 15.14 15.98
CA ILE A 118 -13.54 16.43 15.28
C ILE A 118 -14.83 17.17 15.61
N THR A 119 -14.72 18.27 16.34
CA THR A 119 -15.87 19.11 16.71
C THR A 119 -16.14 20.25 15.72
N ARG A 120 -15.14 20.58 14.89
CA ARG A 120 -15.22 21.66 13.90
C ARG A 120 -14.62 21.22 12.58
N ALA A 121 -15.33 21.49 11.50
CA ALA A 121 -14.80 21.30 10.15
C ALA A 121 -13.68 22.31 9.85
N GLY A 122 -12.69 21.89 9.07
CA GLY A 122 -11.60 22.75 8.60
C GLY A 122 -10.25 22.03 8.60
N LEU A 123 -9.36 22.45 7.69
CA LEU A 123 -8.04 21.84 7.51
C LEU A 123 -7.16 21.91 8.77
N ALA A 124 -7.37 22.92 9.62
CA ALA A 124 -6.63 23.08 10.88
C ALA A 124 -7.06 22.10 11.99
N HIS A 125 -8.27 21.52 11.87
CA HIS A 125 -8.86 20.65 12.90
C HIS A 125 -8.87 19.17 12.53
N GLY A 126 -8.44 18.83 11.31
CA GLY A 126 -8.35 17.46 10.83
C GLY A 126 -6.96 16.84 10.99
N LEU A 127 -6.77 15.71 10.30
CA LEU A 127 -5.48 15.06 10.13
C LEU A 127 -4.68 15.76 9.02
N ARG A 128 -3.45 16.13 9.34
CA ARG A 128 -2.46 16.67 8.43
C ARG A 128 -1.23 15.78 8.45
N LEU A 129 -0.84 15.30 7.28
CA LEU A 129 0.32 14.46 7.08
C LEU A 129 1.25 15.13 6.08
N ILE A 130 2.55 15.17 6.37
CA ILE A 130 3.60 15.35 5.37
C ILE A 130 4.21 13.99 5.13
N LEU A 131 4.02 13.49 3.92
CA LEU A 131 4.44 12.16 3.52
C LEU A 131 5.58 12.24 2.51
N THR A 132 6.52 11.30 2.63
CA THR A 132 7.72 11.22 1.81
C THR A 132 7.71 9.93 0.99
N SER A 133 8.00 10.04 -0.30
CA SER A 133 8.22 8.91 -1.21
C SER A 133 9.62 9.07 -1.82
N ASN A 134 10.56 8.26 -1.34
CA ASN A 134 11.98 8.39 -1.68
C ASN A 134 12.26 7.89 -3.10
N LEU A 135 12.29 8.83 -4.05
CA LEU A 135 12.50 8.61 -5.48
C LEU A 135 13.86 8.01 -5.85
N ALA A 136 14.90 8.59 -5.27
CA ALA A 136 16.27 8.21 -5.50
C ALA A 136 17.09 8.52 -4.25
N ASN A 137 18.15 7.76 -4.04
CA ASN A 137 19.15 8.09 -3.04
C ASN A 137 19.83 9.40 -3.44
N SER A 138 19.81 10.40 -2.56
CA SER A 138 20.34 11.74 -2.85
C SER A 138 21.86 11.79 -3.07
N LEU A 139 22.60 10.74 -2.67
CA LEU A 139 24.05 10.65 -2.84
C LEU A 139 24.44 9.87 -4.10
N THR A 140 23.73 8.79 -4.42
CA THR A 140 24.07 7.91 -5.55
C THR A 140 23.25 8.19 -6.80
N PHE A 141 22.16 8.97 -6.68
CA PHE A 141 21.15 9.19 -7.73
C PHE A 141 20.51 7.89 -8.26
N GLU A 142 20.67 6.78 -7.53
CA GLU A 142 20.04 5.51 -7.86
C GLU A 142 18.61 5.47 -7.36
N THR A 143 17.70 5.00 -8.21
CA THR A 143 16.30 4.80 -7.85
C THR A 143 16.13 3.52 -7.03
N ASP A 144 15.38 3.63 -5.94
CA ASP A 144 15.04 2.49 -5.09
C ASP A 144 13.69 1.86 -5.49
N PHE A 145 13.11 2.28 -6.61
CA PHE A 145 11.86 1.76 -7.14
C PHE A 145 12.05 0.44 -7.87
N LEU A 146 11.11 -0.48 -7.70
CA LEU A 146 11.07 -1.68 -8.52
C LEU A 146 10.72 -1.30 -9.98
N PRO A 147 11.25 -2.02 -10.98
CA PRO A 147 10.89 -1.83 -12.38
C PRO A 147 9.37 -1.92 -12.65
N THR A 148 8.63 -2.67 -11.83
CA THR A 148 7.17 -2.83 -11.93
C THR A 148 6.40 -1.62 -11.42
N THR A 149 7.03 -0.72 -10.67
CA THR A 149 6.39 0.47 -10.10
C THR A 149 6.28 1.58 -11.13
N SER A 150 5.08 1.85 -11.60
CA SER A 150 4.85 2.85 -12.66
C SER A 150 4.56 4.27 -12.21
N ARG A 151 4.29 4.45 -10.91
CA ARG A 151 3.77 5.69 -10.35
C ARG A 151 4.46 5.94 -9.02
N ILE A 152 4.66 7.22 -8.75
CA ILE A 152 5.35 7.71 -7.56
C ILE A 152 4.30 8.44 -6.73
N GLY A 153 4.27 8.15 -5.44
CA GLY A 153 3.27 8.68 -4.53
C GLY A 153 2.71 7.62 -3.63
N ILE A 154 1.51 7.88 -3.14
CA ILE A 154 0.92 7.14 -2.03
C ILE A 154 -0.51 6.76 -2.37
N ARG A 155 -0.88 5.52 -2.07
CA ARG A 155 -2.26 5.04 -2.08
C ARG A 155 -2.83 5.26 -0.67
N MET A 156 -3.96 5.94 -0.57
CA MET A 156 -4.64 6.18 0.70
C MET A 156 -6.10 5.77 0.61
N THR A 157 -6.65 5.30 1.72
CA THR A 157 -8.08 5.04 1.86
C THR A 157 -8.52 5.55 3.23
N VAL A 158 -9.81 5.83 3.37
CA VAL A 158 -10.46 6.17 4.64
C VAL A 158 -11.55 5.15 4.85
N ASN A 159 -11.48 4.44 5.98
CA ASN A 159 -12.47 3.44 6.34
C ASN A 159 -13.01 3.71 7.74
N ASP A 160 -14.14 3.09 8.06
CA ASP A 160 -14.69 3.12 9.42
C ASP A 160 -13.76 2.35 10.39
N GLU A 161 -13.88 2.67 11.67
CA GLU A 161 -13.12 2.00 12.72
C GLU A 161 -13.45 0.49 12.76
N GLY A 162 -12.41 -0.34 12.87
CA GLY A 162 -12.56 -1.80 12.91
C GLY A 162 -12.86 -2.47 11.57
N SER A 163 -13.07 -1.71 10.49
CA SER A 163 -13.25 -2.28 9.14
C SER A 163 -11.93 -2.72 8.50
N ILE A 164 -12.01 -3.68 7.59
CA ILE A 164 -10.87 -4.13 6.79
C ILE A 164 -10.40 -2.99 5.88
N VAL A 165 -9.10 -2.76 5.84
CA VAL A 165 -8.50 -1.72 4.99
C VAL A 165 -8.52 -2.18 3.54
N SER A 166 -9.43 -1.65 2.73
CA SER A 166 -9.46 -1.95 1.28
C SER A 166 -8.87 -0.80 0.46
N LEU A 167 -7.65 -1.02 -0.04
CA LEU A 167 -6.93 -0.04 -0.87
C LEU A 167 -7.28 -0.15 -2.36
N ASP A 168 -7.69 -1.32 -2.82
CA ASP A 168 -7.98 -1.56 -4.23
C ASP A 168 -9.32 -0.96 -4.64
N THR A 169 -10.35 -1.16 -3.81
CA THR A 169 -11.72 -0.72 -4.13
C THR A 169 -12.00 0.72 -3.72
N HIS A 170 -11.59 1.13 -2.51
CA HIS A 170 -11.92 2.44 -1.92
C HIS A 170 -10.73 3.41 -1.87
N GLY A 171 -9.56 3.00 -2.36
CA GLY A 171 -8.37 3.84 -2.33
C GLY A 171 -8.38 4.97 -3.37
N PHE A 172 -7.71 6.06 -3.02
CA PHE A 172 -7.39 7.18 -3.90
C PHE A 172 -5.87 7.43 -3.92
N ASN A 173 -5.40 8.08 -4.99
CA ASN A 173 -3.99 8.31 -5.22
C ASN A 173 -3.60 9.72 -4.79
N ILE A 174 -2.52 9.83 -4.03
CA ILE A 174 -1.89 11.10 -3.64
C ILE A 174 -0.57 11.19 -4.41
N GLY A 175 -0.48 12.18 -5.30
CA GLY A 175 0.75 12.47 -6.03
C GLY A 175 1.76 13.24 -5.18
N VAL A 176 3.02 13.18 -5.59
CA VAL A 176 4.11 13.91 -4.92
C VAL A 176 4.25 15.34 -5.46
N GLY A 177 4.81 16.24 -4.65
CA GLY A 177 5.17 17.60 -5.06
C GLY A 177 4.06 18.65 -4.94
N PHE A 178 2.86 18.28 -4.47
CA PHE A 178 1.77 19.21 -4.22
C PHE A 178 0.98 18.82 -2.96
N GLN A 179 0.31 19.81 -2.37
CA GLN A 179 -0.62 19.56 -1.26
C GLN A 179 -1.93 18.98 -1.80
N THR A 180 -2.35 17.83 -1.26
CA THR A 180 -3.66 17.25 -1.54
C THR A 180 -4.57 17.47 -0.34
N SER A 181 -5.70 18.16 -0.54
CA SER A 181 -6.71 18.38 0.49
C SER A 181 -7.90 17.45 0.26
N VAL A 182 -8.12 16.52 1.19
CA VAL A 182 -9.23 15.55 1.14
C VAL A 182 -10.31 15.99 2.11
N ALA A 183 -11.49 16.34 1.58
CA ALA A 183 -12.67 16.63 2.38
C ALA A 183 -13.51 15.36 2.53
N LEU A 184 -13.95 15.07 3.75
CA LEU A 184 -14.73 13.87 4.07
C LEU A 184 -16.15 14.27 4.48
N SER A 185 -17.12 13.50 4.02
CA SER A 185 -18.52 13.56 4.47
C SER A 185 -18.94 12.15 4.86
N LYS A 186 -19.49 11.98 6.06
CA LYS A 186 -19.96 10.68 6.55
C LYS A 186 -21.48 10.61 6.43
N ALA A 187 -21.97 9.57 5.78
CA ALA A 187 -23.37 9.20 5.76
C ALA A 187 -23.50 7.79 6.34
N LEU A 188 -24.40 7.60 7.30
CA LEU A 188 -24.69 6.31 7.91
C LEU A 188 -26.05 5.81 7.42
N THR A 189 -26.09 4.58 6.92
CA THR A 189 -27.32 3.92 6.47
C THR A 189 -27.56 2.71 7.35
N GLU A 190 -28.62 2.76 8.15
CA GLU A 190 -29.07 1.64 8.97
C GLU A 190 -30.24 0.93 8.26
N ARG A 191 -30.13 -0.39 8.09
CA ARG A 191 -31.16 -1.21 7.45
C ARG A 191 -31.99 -1.91 8.52
N ALA A 192 -33.29 -2.03 8.27
CA ALA A 192 -34.17 -2.76 9.17
C ALA A 192 -33.83 -4.27 9.16
N LYS A 193 -33.86 -4.86 10.35
CA LYS A 193 -33.69 -6.31 10.57
C LYS A 193 -35.01 -7.05 10.34
N GLU A 194 -34.99 -8.36 10.56
CA GLU A 194 -36.19 -9.20 10.48
C GLU A 194 -37.28 -8.65 11.42
N PRO A 195 -38.57 -8.58 10.99
CA PRO A 195 -39.16 -9.11 9.75
C PRO A 195 -39.09 -8.19 8.52
N TYR A 196 -38.54 -6.98 8.64
CA TYR A 196 -38.59 -5.96 7.59
C TYR A 196 -37.40 -6.02 6.61
N GLY A 197 -36.35 -6.78 6.95
CA GLY A 197 -35.20 -7.05 6.10
C GLY A 197 -34.38 -8.21 6.62
N THR A 198 -33.38 -8.65 5.84
CA THR A 198 -32.49 -9.77 6.21
C THR A 198 -31.12 -9.28 6.71
N CYS A 199 -31.06 -8.03 7.19
CA CYS A 199 -29.81 -7.46 7.70
C CYS A 199 -29.46 -8.11 9.04
N VAL A 200 -28.20 -8.52 9.19
CA VAL A 200 -27.62 -9.04 10.43
C VAL A 200 -26.44 -8.15 10.82
N ASP A 201 -26.21 -7.96 12.12
CA ASP A 201 -25.07 -7.17 12.60
C ASP A 201 -23.76 -7.93 12.41
N GLU A 202 -23.79 -9.24 12.67
CA GLU A 202 -22.66 -10.14 12.55
C GLU A 202 -23.05 -11.33 11.68
N MET A 203 -22.19 -11.64 10.72
CA MET A 203 -22.34 -12.82 9.88
C MET A 203 -21.89 -14.05 10.66
N SER A 204 -22.59 -15.18 10.52
CA SER A 204 -22.17 -16.42 11.18
C SER A 204 -20.77 -16.83 10.71
N ASN A 205 -19.93 -17.37 11.61
CA ASN A 205 -18.56 -17.79 11.26
C ASN A 205 -18.50 -18.79 10.10
N GLY A 206 -19.53 -19.63 9.92
CA GLY A 206 -19.60 -20.59 8.80
C GLY A 206 -19.74 -19.96 7.41
N THR A 207 -20.02 -18.65 7.35
CA THR A 207 -20.12 -17.85 6.11
C THR A 207 -19.04 -16.79 5.97
N ASN A 208 -18.11 -16.71 6.94
CA ASN A 208 -17.03 -15.73 6.90
C ASN A 208 -15.84 -16.27 6.07
N TYR A 209 -15.82 -15.95 4.78
CA TYR A 209 -14.73 -16.33 3.87
C TYR A 209 -13.37 -15.68 4.19
N TYR A 210 -13.33 -14.73 5.13
CA TYR A 210 -12.13 -14.00 5.54
C TYR A 210 -11.73 -14.30 6.99
N SER A 211 -12.25 -15.37 7.60
CA SER A 211 -11.91 -15.74 8.99
C SER A 211 -10.44 -16.11 9.19
N ASP A 212 -9.76 -16.50 8.11
CA ASP A 212 -8.41 -17.07 8.12
C ASP A 212 -7.34 -16.07 7.65
N LEU A 213 -7.72 -14.81 7.37
CA LEU A 213 -6.82 -13.69 7.07
C LEU A 213 -6.49 -12.90 8.33
#